data_AF-A0A3A3YY10-F1
#
_entry.id   AF-A0A3A3YY10-F1
#
_cell.length_a   1.000
_cell.length_b   1.000
_cell.length_c   1.000
_cell.angle_alpha   90.00
_cell.angle_beta   90.00
_cell.angle_gamma   90.00
#
_symmetry.space_group_name_H-M   'P 1'
#
loop_
_entity.id
_entity.type
_entity.pdbx_description
1 polymer ?
#
loop_
_entity_poly.entity_id
_entity_poly.type
_entity_poly.pdbx_seq_one_letter_code
_entity_poly.pdbx_strand_id
1 'polypeptide(L)'
;MGYARAGRGLAVLGLAAAAVGVVPAGGASAAALSATLTIDRYAPLVPQWDGRLVPQLSGTVTCSSGTAYTDVYGDLYQGGRYAYGSAYVSPCAPWQASYYSYSTGFATGAASAYASGTVQDWSTGESVAVSASRTVTVVRCTRLGTAGDDLLTGTSGNDVICGLEGDDRIRGLGGNDVVIGGPGLDTVDFATSPAAVVANLVSGTATGEGSDQLQQVERIDGSRYADTLTGDAGPNELRAGVGNDKVSGGGGDDLVYGGDGNDSLFLGTGNDVGGGGAGTDTVGFALAINADLTAGTATGEGDDVLQTLENITGTPAADRLRGSSGNNHLQGLGGNDTLIGEAGTDRCDGGTGTDTATTCETRIAIP
;
A
#
# COMPACT_ATOMS: atom_id res chain seq x y z
N MET A 1 3.78 -14.18 23.54
CA MET A 1 4.86 -13.18 23.43
C MET A 1 6.12 -13.88 22.94
N GLY A 2 6.22 -14.12 21.64
CA GLY A 2 7.42 -14.65 21.00
C GLY A 2 8.03 -13.53 20.17
N TYR A 3 9.18 -12.99 20.59
CA TYR A 3 9.98 -12.14 19.71
C TYR A 3 10.57 -13.04 18.62
N ALA A 4 10.00 -13.03 17.42
CA ALA A 4 10.64 -13.62 16.26
C ALA A 4 11.93 -12.84 15.99
N ARG A 5 13.08 -13.53 15.95
CA ARG A 5 14.35 -12.90 15.64
C ARG A 5 14.38 -12.59 14.16
N ALA A 6 14.30 -11.31 13.80
CA ALA A 6 14.53 -10.84 12.44
C ALA A 6 15.88 -11.36 11.92
N GLY A 7 15.84 -12.03 10.77
CA GLY A 7 17.01 -12.57 10.08
C GLY A 7 17.55 -11.60 9.03
N ARG A 8 18.82 -11.75 8.66
CA ARG A 8 19.34 -11.21 7.39
C ARG A 8 19.04 -12.22 6.29
N GLY A 9 18.56 -11.77 5.15
CA GLY A 9 18.13 -12.68 4.09
C GLY A 9 17.90 -12.01 2.74
N LEU A 10 17.65 -12.83 1.73
CA LEU A 10 17.10 -12.37 0.46
C LEU A 10 15.58 -12.32 0.60
N ALA A 11 14.94 -11.30 0.03
CA ALA A 11 13.51 -11.26 -0.27
C ALA A 11 13.31 -11.25 -1.79
N VAL A 12 12.16 -11.74 -2.24
CA VAL A 12 11.74 -11.65 -3.64
C VAL A 12 10.38 -10.98 -3.68
N LEU A 13 10.29 -9.92 -4.47
CA LEU A 13 9.09 -9.10 -4.59
C LEU A 13 8.43 -9.32 -5.95
N GLY A 14 7.13 -9.66 -5.95
CA GLY A 14 6.32 -9.78 -7.15
C GLY A 14 5.00 -10.53 -6.95
N LEU A 15 3.97 -10.13 -7.68
CA LEU A 15 2.69 -10.84 -7.77
C LEU A 15 2.86 -12.21 -8.45
N ALA A 16 1.87 -13.09 -8.30
CA ALA A 16 1.87 -14.37 -9.00
C ALA A 16 1.89 -14.20 -10.54
N ALA A 17 2.50 -15.14 -11.26
CA ALA A 17 2.34 -15.25 -12.72
C ALA A 17 1.83 -16.64 -13.08
N ALA A 18 0.80 -16.68 -13.93
CA ALA A 18 0.19 -17.90 -14.42
C ALA A 18 0.38 -18.02 -15.94
N ALA A 19 0.71 -19.22 -16.43
CA ALA A 19 0.65 -19.54 -17.85
C ALA A 19 -0.29 -20.71 -18.09
N VAL A 20 -1.11 -20.61 -19.14
CA VAL A 20 -2.08 -21.62 -19.53
C VAL A 20 -1.63 -22.28 -20.84
N GLY A 21 -1.47 -23.60 -20.86
CA GLY A 21 -1.32 -24.39 -22.08
C GLY A 21 -2.58 -25.21 -22.35
N VAL A 22 -2.97 -25.31 -23.62
CA VAL A 22 -4.14 -26.09 -24.05
C VAL A 22 -3.68 -27.19 -25.00
N VAL A 23 -4.06 -28.43 -24.70
CA VAL A 23 -3.88 -29.58 -25.60
C VAL A 23 -5.13 -29.72 -26.47
N PRO A 24 -5.05 -29.53 -27.79
CA PRO A 24 -6.14 -29.90 -28.68
C PRO A 24 -6.25 -31.43 -28.68
N ALA A 25 -7.46 -31.93 -28.47
CA ALA A 25 -7.76 -33.35 -28.56
C ALA A 25 -7.44 -33.92 -29.95
N GLY A 26 -6.52 -34.90 -30.01
CA GLY A 26 -6.34 -35.77 -31.16
C GLY A 26 -7.57 -36.66 -31.38
N GLY A 27 -8.60 -36.15 -32.06
CA GLY A 27 -9.74 -36.92 -32.55
C GLY A 27 -11.05 -36.76 -31.75
N ALA A 28 -12.16 -37.12 -32.42
CA ALA A 28 -13.56 -36.73 -32.16
C ALA A 28 -14.22 -37.23 -30.85
N SER A 29 -13.46 -37.48 -29.78
CA SER A 29 -14.02 -37.75 -28.45
C SER A 29 -13.13 -37.32 -27.28
N ALA A 30 -11.95 -36.75 -27.52
CA ALA A 30 -11.10 -36.28 -26.43
C ALA A 30 -11.52 -34.86 -26.00
N ALA A 31 -11.68 -34.65 -24.69
CA ALA A 31 -11.98 -33.34 -24.14
C ALA A 31 -10.74 -32.46 -24.16
N ALA A 32 -10.94 -31.15 -24.38
CA ALA A 32 -9.85 -30.17 -24.29
C ALA A 32 -9.23 -30.22 -22.88
N LEU A 33 -7.91 -30.28 -22.83
CA LEU A 33 -7.14 -30.32 -21.59
C LEU A 33 -6.41 -28.99 -21.44
N SER A 34 -6.60 -28.32 -20.31
CA SER A 34 -5.88 -27.09 -19.98
C SER A 34 -5.05 -27.29 -18.73
N ALA A 35 -3.81 -26.83 -18.76
CA ALA A 35 -2.93 -26.81 -17.60
C ALA A 35 -2.50 -25.37 -17.33
N THR A 36 -2.64 -24.96 -16.08
CA THR A 36 -2.17 -23.66 -15.59
C THR A 36 -1.03 -23.91 -14.62
N LEU A 37 0.08 -23.20 -14.81
CA LEU A 37 1.21 -23.21 -13.89
C LEU A 37 1.37 -21.82 -13.31
N THR A 38 1.30 -21.72 -12.00
CA THR A 38 1.37 -20.47 -11.25
C THR A 38 2.62 -20.46 -10.39
N ILE A 39 3.39 -19.37 -10.48
CA ILE A 39 4.41 -19.05 -9.47
C ILE A 39 3.67 -18.29 -8.38
N ASP A 40 3.36 -18.94 -7.27
CA ASP A 40 2.49 -18.36 -6.24
C ASP A 40 3.25 -17.39 -5.34
N ARG A 41 4.40 -17.84 -4.83
CA ARG A 41 5.15 -17.13 -3.78
C ARG A 41 6.64 -17.41 -3.87
N TYR A 42 7.42 -16.52 -3.27
CA TYR A 42 8.81 -16.77 -2.92
C TYR A 42 8.97 -16.73 -1.40
N ALA A 43 8.88 -17.88 -0.76
CA ALA A 43 9.18 -18.00 0.66
C ALA A 43 10.66 -18.40 0.84
N PRO A 44 11.34 -17.91 1.89
CA PRO A 44 12.51 -18.62 2.40
C PRO A 44 12.05 -20.01 2.85
N LEU A 45 12.45 -21.04 2.10
CA LEU A 45 12.18 -22.43 2.46
C LEU A 45 12.94 -22.79 3.73
N VAL A 46 12.32 -22.56 4.89
CA VAL A 46 12.74 -23.10 6.19
C VAL A 46 14.15 -22.57 6.64
N PRO A 47 14.49 -22.50 7.94
CA PRO A 47 15.77 -21.91 8.38
C PRO A 47 17.03 -22.70 8.00
N GLN A 48 16.93 -23.67 7.10
CA GLN A 48 17.99 -24.64 6.86
C GLN A 48 18.65 -24.38 5.50
N TRP A 49 19.69 -23.54 5.61
CA TRP A 49 20.86 -23.38 4.73
C TRP A 49 20.83 -22.20 3.74
N ASP A 50 21.69 -21.23 4.06
CA ASP A 50 22.29 -20.20 3.19
C ASP A 50 21.38 -19.04 2.70
N GLY A 51 20.16 -18.90 3.25
CA GLY A 51 19.30 -17.73 2.98
C GLY A 51 18.86 -17.60 1.52
N ARG A 52 18.90 -18.70 0.76
CA ARG A 52 18.59 -18.76 -0.67
C ARG A 52 17.09 -19.01 -0.87
N LEU A 53 16.46 -18.18 -1.70
CA LEU A 53 15.04 -18.27 -2.03
C LEU A 53 14.77 -19.25 -3.17
N VAL A 54 13.67 -20.00 -3.07
CA VAL A 54 13.17 -20.89 -4.11
C VAL A 54 11.72 -20.51 -4.40
N PRO A 55 11.32 -20.37 -5.68
CA PRO A 55 9.92 -20.13 -6.02
C PRO A 55 9.08 -21.33 -5.57
N GLN A 56 8.03 -21.07 -4.80
CA GLN A 56 6.93 -22.02 -4.63
C GLN A 56 5.99 -21.92 -5.82
N LEU A 57 5.56 -23.08 -6.32
CA LEU A 57 4.67 -23.20 -7.47
C LEU A 57 3.40 -23.95 -7.07
N SER A 58 2.29 -23.55 -7.66
CA SER A 58 1.12 -24.40 -7.80
C SER A 58 0.81 -24.63 -9.27
N GLY A 59 0.17 -25.76 -9.55
CA GLY A 59 -0.34 -26.10 -10.86
C GLY A 59 -1.79 -26.53 -10.76
N THR A 60 -2.58 -26.20 -11.78
CA THR A 60 -3.90 -26.80 -11.98
C THR A 60 -3.94 -27.50 -13.33
N VAL A 61 -4.58 -28.67 -13.37
CA VAL A 61 -4.87 -29.41 -14.60
C VAL A 61 -6.37 -29.61 -14.68
N THR A 62 -6.99 -29.14 -15.76
CA THR A 62 -8.42 -29.29 -16.01
C THR A 62 -8.66 -30.20 -17.20
N CYS A 63 -9.51 -31.21 -17.02
CA CYS A 63 -9.98 -32.15 -18.04
C CYS A 63 -11.51 -32.29 -17.97
N SER A 64 -12.13 -33.06 -18.87
CA SER A 64 -13.59 -33.26 -18.86
C SER A 64 -14.15 -33.90 -17.60
N SER A 65 -13.35 -34.68 -16.86
CA SER A 65 -13.76 -35.34 -15.63
C SER A 65 -13.56 -34.48 -14.37
N GLY A 66 -13.03 -33.26 -14.49
CA GLY A 66 -12.85 -32.31 -13.39
C GLY A 66 -11.50 -31.59 -13.40
N THR A 67 -11.25 -30.82 -12.35
CA THR A 67 -9.98 -30.10 -12.14
C THR A 67 -9.20 -30.77 -11.01
N ALA A 68 -7.90 -30.98 -11.22
CA ALA A 68 -6.96 -31.43 -10.20
C ALA A 68 -6.00 -30.30 -9.84
N TYR A 69 -5.72 -30.18 -8.54
CA TYR A 69 -4.78 -29.22 -7.97
C TYR A 69 -3.48 -29.93 -7.59
N THR A 70 -2.35 -29.26 -7.81
CA THR A 70 -1.03 -29.80 -7.48
C THR A 70 -0.19 -28.73 -6.80
N ASP A 71 0.18 -28.97 -5.54
CA ASP A 71 1.19 -28.16 -4.86
C ASP A 71 2.58 -28.75 -5.15
N VAL A 72 3.50 -27.92 -5.63
CA VAL A 72 4.86 -28.36 -5.95
C VAL A 72 5.79 -27.97 -4.79
N TYR A 73 6.05 -28.92 -3.91
CA TYR A 73 7.09 -28.80 -2.89
C TYR A 73 8.41 -29.31 -3.47
N GLY A 74 9.39 -28.42 -3.65
CA GLY A 74 10.72 -28.78 -4.17
C GLY A 74 11.76 -28.93 -3.06
N ASP A 75 12.55 -30.00 -3.14
CA ASP A 75 13.80 -30.15 -2.38
C ASP A 75 14.97 -29.48 -3.14
N LEU A 76 15.79 -28.70 -2.42
CA LEU A 76 17.02 -28.10 -2.96
C LEU A 76 18.11 -29.16 -3.15
N TYR A 77 18.62 -29.30 -4.38
CA TYR A 77 19.81 -30.11 -4.66
C TYR A 77 21.10 -29.27 -4.65
N GLN A 78 22.14 -29.79 -3.99
CA GLN A 78 23.47 -29.17 -3.94
C GLN A 78 24.10 -29.11 -5.33
N GLY A 79 24.40 -27.88 -5.80
CA GLY A 79 25.24 -27.64 -6.97
C GLY A 79 24.62 -26.76 -8.07
N GLY A 80 23.32 -26.46 -8.01
CA GLY A 80 22.64 -25.68 -9.05
C GLY A 80 21.21 -25.28 -8.66
N ARG A 81 20.72 -24.21 -9.28
CA ARG A 81 19.52 -23.43 -8.91
C ARG A 81 18.20 -24.07 -9.38
N TYR A 82 17.82 -25.23 -8.85
CA TYR A 82 16.63 -25.96 -9.33
C TYR A 82 15.76 -26.44 -8.18
N ALA A 83 14.44 -26.32 -8.35
CA ALA A 83 13.42 -27.00 -7.56
C ALA A 83 12.55 -27.86 -8.49
N TYR A 84 12.26 -29.07 -8.05
CA TYR A 84 11.54 -30.07 -8.84
C TYR A 84 10.36 -30.62 -8.05
N GLY A 85 9.21 -30.80 -8.71
CA GLY A 85 8.11 -31.57 -8.14
C GLY A 85 7.21 -32.15 -9.22
N SER A 86 6.66 -33.32 -8.95
CA SER A 86 5.75 -34.04 -9.84
C SER A 86 4.46 -34.34 -9.11
N ALA A 87 3.34 -34.36 -9.85
CA ALA A 87 2.04 -34.62 -9.26
C ALA A 87 1.22 -35.59 -10.11
N TYR A 88 0.59 -36.55 -9.45
CA TYR A 88 -0.35 -37.47 -10.06
C TYR A 88 -1.74 -36.83 -10.13
N VAL A 89 -2.33 -36.77 -11.32
CA VAL A 89 -3.54 -35.99 -11.60
C VAL A 89 -4.78 -36.89 -11.53
N SER A 90 -5.33 -37.15 -10.34
CA SER A 90 -6.67 -37.72 -10.19
C SER A 90 -7.68 -36.56 -10.03
N PRO A 91 -8.64 -36.33 -10.96
CA PRO A 91 -9.47 -37.32 -11.69
C PRO A 91 -9.17 -37.51 -13.18
N CYS A 92 -8.04 -37.00 -13.69
CA CYS A 92 -7.65 -37.10 -15.09
C CYS A 92 -6.76 -38.34 -15.33
N ALA A 93 -7.22 -39.56 -15.06
CA ALA A 93 -6.50 -40.76 -15.52
C ALA A 93 -6.69 -40.96 -17.04
N PRO A 94 -5.68 -41.36 -17.85
CA PRO A 94 -4.34 -41.86 -17.49
C PRO A 94 -3.22 -40.78 -17.57
N TRP A 95 -3.48 -39.54 -17.15
CA TRP A 95 -2.59 -38.40 -17.38
C TRP A 95 -1.65 -38.13 -16.19
N GLN A 96 -0.39 -37.78 -16.48
CA GLN A 96 0.61 -37.34 -15.49
C GLN A 96 1.11 -35.93 -15.84
N ALA A 97 1.29 -35.09 -14.82
CA ALA A 97 1.89 -33.77 -14.96
C ALA A 97 3.21 -33.72 -14.17
N SER A 98 4.28 -33.30 -14.83
CA SER A 98 5.58 -33.07 -14.20
C SER A 98 5.97 -31.61 -14.37
N TYR A 99 6.40 -30.97 -13.27
CA TYR A 99 6.76 -29.55 -13.25
C TYR A 99 8.20 -29.35 -12.76
N TYR A 100 8.88 -28.39 -13.33
CA TYR A 100 10.25 -27.99 -12.99
C TYR A 100 10.26 -26.47 -12.81
N SER A 101 10.95 -25.97 -11.78
CA SER A 101 11.28 -24.55 -11.70
C SER A 101 12.76 -24.32 -11.51
N TYR A 102 13.20 -23.19 -12.05
CA TYR A 102 14.54 -22.69 -11.85
C TYR A 102 14.54 -21.17 -11.87
N SER A 103 15.56 -20.59 -11.25
CA SER A 103 15.78 -19.15 -11.25
C SER A 103 17.20 -18.84 -11.71
N THR A 104 17.32 -17.80 -12.54
CA THR A 104 18.60 -17.27 -13.02
C THR A 104 18.80 -15.85 -12.48
N GLY A 105 20.05 -15.49 -12.16
CA GLY A 105 20.40 -14.19 -11.56
C GLY A 105 20.03 -14.10 -10.06
N PHE A 106 20.99 -14.32 -9.15
CA PHE A 106 20.81 -14.15 -7.69
C PHE A 106 21.65 -12.97 -7.18
N ALA A 107 21.98 -12.04 -8.07
CA ALA A 107 22.44 -10.73 -7.68
C ALA A 107 21.20 -9.88 -7.39
N THR A 108 21.31 -8.93 -6.47
CA THR A 108 20.28 -7.90 -6.24
C THR A 108 19.86 -7.28 -7.57
N GLY A 109 18.55 -7.23 -7.83
CA GLY A 109 17.98 -6.72 -9.07
C GLY A 109 17.04 -7.71 -9.76
N ALA A 110 16.83 -7.51 -11.07
CA ALA A 110 15.93 -8.33 -11.86
C ALA A 110 16.47 -9.76 -12.02
N ALA A 111 15.71 -10.72 -11.53
CA ALA A 111 15.86 -12.15 -11.75
C ALA A 111 14.71 -12.65 -12.61
N SER A 112 14.92 -13.79 -13.27
CA SER A 112 13.85 -14.44 -14.01
C SER A 112 13.49 -15.76 -13.33
N ALA A 113 12.22 -15.88 -12.99
CA ALA A 113 11.57 -17.11 -12.60
C ALA A 113 11.13 -17.85 -13.87
N TYR A 114 11.47 -19.13 -13.96
CA TYR A 114 10.95 -20.00 -14.99
C TYR A 114 10.32 -21.22 -14.34
N ALA A 115 9.12 -21.54 -14.79
CA ALA A 115 8.44 -22.78 -14.45
C ALA A 115 8.05 -23.44 -15.78
N SER A 116 8.39 -24.71 -15.96
CA SER A 116 8.02 -25.47 -17.14
C SER A 116 7.53 -26.86 -16.75
N GLY A 117 6.67 -27.44 -17.57
CA GLY A 117 6.15 -28.77 -17.36
C GLY A 117 5.69 -29.40 -18.65
N THR A 118 5.43 -30.69 -18.60
CA THR A 118 4.81 -31.44 -19.69
C THR A 118 3.58 -32.13 -19.15
N VAL A 119 2.51 -32.08 -19.94
CA VAL A 119 1.33 -32.91 -19.74
C VAL A 119 1.31 -33.95 -20.85
N GLN A 120 1.23 -35.22 -20.47
CA GLN A 120 1.27 -36.36 -21.40
C GLN A 120 -0.02 -37.18 -21.35
N ASP A 121 -0.52 -37.52 -22.55
CA ASP A 121 -1.50 -38.57 -22.78
C ASP A 121 -0.77 -39.91 -22.93
N TRP A 122 -0.92 -40.81 -21.97
CA TRP A 122 -0.35 -42.15 -22.11
C TRP A 122 -1.11 -43.06 -23.08
N SER A 123 -2.34 -42.70 -23.46
CA SER A 123 -3.16 -43.48 -24.37
C SER A 123 -2.87 -43.19 -25.84
N THR A 124 -2.51 -41.94 -26.16
CA THR A 124 -2.15 -41.50 -27.53
C THR A 124 -0.67 -41.24 -27.72
N GLY A 125 0.09 -41.08 -26.62
CA GLY A 125 1.49 -40.65 -26.64
C GLY A 125 1.68 -39.15 -26.92
N GLU A 126 0.59 -38.38 -27.01
CA GLU A 126 0.65 -36.93 -27.22
C GLU A 126 1.13 -36.19 -25.97
N SER A 127 1.90 -35.12 -26.16
CA SER A 127 2.44 -34.33 -25.05
C SER A 127 2.41 -32.84 -25.37
N VAL A 128 2.09 -32.01 -24.38
CA VAL A 128 2.16 -30.55 -24.51
C VAL A 128 3.04 -29.98 -23.43
N ALA A 129 3.98 -29.13 -23.85
CA ALA A 129 4.80 -28.33 -22.95
C ALA A 129 3.99 -27.11 -22.47
N VAL A 130 4.02 -26.88 -21.17
CA VAL A 130 3.56 -25.65 -20.52
C VAL A 130 4.77 -24.94 -19.94
N SER A 131 4.85 -23.62 -20.10
CA SER A 131 5.90 -22.82 -19.48
C SER A 131 5.36 -21.47 -19.06
N ALA A 132 5.63 -21.10 -17.81
CA ALA A 132 5.45 -19.76 -17.27
C ALA A 132 6.82 -19.14 -17.04
N SER A 133 6.95 -17.86 -17.33
CA SER A 133 8.12 -17.10 -16.89
C SER A 133 7.67 -15.75 -16.33
N ARG A 134 8.42 -15.24 -15.36
CA ARG A 134 8.18 -13.94 -14.77
C ARG A 134 9.50 -13.28 -14.40
N THR A 135 9.59 -11.98 -14.62
CA THR A 135 10.65 -11.16 -14.02
C THR A 135 10.29 -10.84 -12.58
N VAL A 136 11.20 -11.14 -11.66
CA VAL A 136 11.02 -10.94 -10.23
C VAL A 136 12.20 -10.15 -9.69
N THR A 137 11.95 -9.28 -8.72
CA THR A 137 13.02 -8.47 -8.14
C THR A 137 13.54 -9.16 -6.89
N VAL A 138 14.83 -9.49 -6.88
CA VAL A 138 15.50 -10.03 -5.70
C VAL A 138 16.12 -8.86 -4.93
N VAL A 139 15.70 -8.69 -3.69
CA VAL A 139 16.20 -7.68 -2.76
C VAL A 139 17.02 -8.36 -1.67
N ARG A 140 18.14 -7.76 -1.26
CA ARG A 140 18.88 -8.19 -0.08
C ARG A 140 18.43 -7.33 1.09
N CYS A 141 17.73 -7.96 2.03
CA CYS A 141 17.19 -7.28 3.19
C CYS A 141 18.15 -7.44 4.37
N THR A 142 18.47 -6.33 5.04
CA THR A 142 19.17 -6.33 6.32
C THR A 142 18.23 -6.70 7.48
N ARG A 143 16.93 -6.53 7.28
CA ARG A 143 15.83 -7.02 8.12
C ARG A 143 14.74 -7.65 7.26
N LEU A 144 14.33 -8.85 7.61
CA LEU A 144 13.30 -9.62 6.92
C LEU A 144 12.21 -10.03 7.91
N GLY A 145 10.96 -9.71 7.57
CA GLY A 145 9.75 -10.20 8.23
C GLY A 145 9.39 -11.63 7.84
N THR A 146 8.15 -11.98 8.07
CA THR A 146 7.52 -13.29 7.89
C THR A 146 6.37 -13.16 6.89
N ALA A 147 5.34 -14.01 6.95
CA ALA A 147 4.18 -13.89 6.05
C ALA A 147 2.92 -13.39 6.79
N GLY A 148 3.10 -12.84 7.99
CA GLY A 148 2.03 -12.22 8.75
C GLY A 148 2.61 -11.04 9.52
N ASP A 149 1.72 -10.31 10.18
CA ASP A 149 1.99 -8.99 10.77
C ASP A 149 3.23 -8.97 11.69
N ASP A 150 4.23 -8.21 11.28
CA ASP A 150 5.50 -8.07 11.97
C ASP A 150 5.74 -6.67 12.55
N LEU A 151 6.48 -6.64 13.65
CA LEU A 151 7.11 -5.41 14.15
C LEU A 151 8.59 -5.44 13.81
N LEU A 152 8.97 -4.65 12.81
CA LEU A 152 10.34 -4.58 12.32
C LEU A 152 11.01 -3.30 12.79
N THR A 153 12.28 -3.43 13.19
CA THR A 153 13.11 -2.28 13.57
C THR A 153 14.51 -2.45 12.99
N GLY A 154 14.93 -1.44 12.24
CA GLY A 154 16.27 -1.28 11.67
C GLY A 154 17.31 -0.94 12.72
N THR A 155 18.34 -0.25 12.28
CA THR A 155 19.50 0.19 13.06
C THR A 155 19.75 1.67 12.81
N SER A 156 20.75 2.26 13.46
CA SER A 156 21.10 3.67 13.22
C SER A 156 21.92 3.91 11.95
N GLY A 157 21.94 2.95 11.03
CA GLY A 157 22.64 3.09 9.75
C GLY A 157 21.84 2.40 8.66
N ASN A 158 22.23 2.63 7.41
CA ASN A 158 21.45 2.24 6.24
C ASN A 158 21.03 0.77 6.23
N ASP A 159 19.73 0.55 6.23
CA ASP A 159 19.05 -0.73 6.22
C ASP A 159 18.22 -0.92 4.95
N VAL A 160 17.96 -2.18 4.64
CA VAL A 160 16.94 -2.59 3.67
C VAL A 160 15.98 -3.50 4.43
N ILE A 161 14.78 -2.99 4.71
CA ILE A 161 13.78 -3.65 5.55
C ILE A 161 12.65 -4.13 4.66
N CYS A 162 12.33 -5.42 4.77
CA CYS A 162 11.32 -6.08 3.95
C CYS A 162 10.28 -6.73 4.87
N GLY A 163 9.05 -6.21 4.83
CA GLY A 163 7.89 -6.70 5.57
C GLY A 163 7.42 -8.07 5.08
N LEU A 164 7.17 -8.15 3.77
CA LEU A 164 6.58 -9.28 3.02
C LEU A 164 5.05 -9.28 3.12
N GLU A 165 4.39 -10.41 3.35
CA GLU A 165 2.92 -10.46 3.50
C GLU A 165 2.53 -10.11 4.93
N GLY A 166 1.38 -9.47 5.12
CA GLY A 166 0.85 -9.11 6.45
C GLY A 166 0.78 -7.60 6.63
N ASP A 167 0.12 -7.16 7.71
CA ASP A 167 0.05 -5.74 8.03
C ASP A 167 1.22 -5.37 8.94
N ASP A 168 2.33 -4.93 8.34
CA ASP A 168 3.58 -4.73 9.08
C ASP A 168 3.69 -3.34 9.69
N ARG A 169 4.43 -3.25 10.80
CA ARG A 169 4.87 -1.98 11.38
C ARG A 169 6.39 -1.88 11.38
N ILE A 170 6.92 -0.92 10.65
CA ILE A 170 8.34 -0.84 10.31
C ILE A 170 8.95 0.48 10.81
N ARG A 171 10.05 0.38 11.54
CA ARG A 171 10.90 1.52 11.92
C ARG A 171 12.28 1.40 11.29
N GLY A 172 12.67 2.39 10.50
CA GLY A 172 14.03 2.53 9.96
C GLY A 172 15.04 2.86 11.06
N LEU A 173 14.72 3.87 11.87
CA LEU A 173 15.65 4.61 12.72
C LEU A 173 16.60 5.46 11.86
N GLY A 174 17.81 5.76 12.37
CA GLY A 174 18.73 6.64 11.66
C GLY A 174 19.38 6.00 10.43
N GLY A 175 19.79 6.81 9.46
CA GLY A 175 20.46 6.34 8.24
C GLY A 175 19.59 6.52 7.00
N ASN A 176 20.08 6.12 5.84
CA ASN A 176 19.30 6.16 4.60
C ASN A 176 18.80 4.75 4.29
N ASP A 177 17.53 4.52 4.55
CA ASP A 177 16.93 3.19 4.52
C ASP A 177 16.11 2.95 3.25
N VAL A 178 15.90 1.68 2.93
CA VAL A 178 14.89 1.23 1.97
C VAL A 178 13.88 0.39 2.74
N VAL A 179 12.66 0.90 2.88
CA VAL A 179 11.53 0.19 3.50
C VAL A 179 10.61 -0.31 2.41
N ILE A 180 10.32 -1.61 2.48
CA ILE A 180 9.40 -2.31 1.59
C ILE A 180 8.39 -3.00 2.49
N GLY A 181 7.15 -2.52 2.54
CA GLY A 181 6.09 -3.18 3.30
C GLY A 181 5.76 -4.51 2.65
N GLY A 182 5.03 -4.48 1.55
CA GLY A 182 4.69 -5.66 0.79
C GLY A 182 3.18 -5.75 0.57
N PRO A 183 2.61 -6.95 0.41
CA PRO A 183 1.16 -7.10 0.44
C PRO A 183 0.60 -7.01 1.86
N GLY A 184 -0.28 -6.05 2.08
CA GLY A 184 -0.93 -5.81 3.38
C GLY A 184 -1.24 -4.33 3.53
N LEU A 185 -1.60 -3.91 4.75
CA LEU A 185 -1.64 -2.51 5.16
C LEU A 185 -0.41 -2.18 6.00
N ASP A 186 0.63 -1.69 5.36
CA ASP A 186 1.92 -1.51 6.01
C ASP A 186 2.09 -0.10 6.59
N THR A 187 2.69 -0.02 7.78
CA THR A 187 2.95 1.24 8.49
C THR A 187 4.43 1.52 8.59
N VAL A 188 4.83 2.72 8.16
CA VAL A 188 6.14 3.28 8.53
C VAL A 188 5.96 4.17 9.75
N ASP A 189 6.69 3.86 10.80
CA ASP A 189 6.55 4.46 12.13
C ASP A 189 7.72 5.41 12.45
N PHE A 190 7.46 6.71 12.45
CA PHE A 190 8.41 7.75 12.83
C PHE A 190 8.14 8.36 14.21
N ALA A 191 7.29 7.72 15.04
CA ALA A 191 6.87 8.28 16.34
C ALA A 191 8.03 8.56 17.30
N THR A 192 9.17 7.89 17.12
CA THR A 192 10.39 8.10 17.91
C THR A 192 11.45 8.95 17.22
N SER A 193 11.16 9.53 16.05
CA SER A 193 12.09 10.38 15.31
C SER A 193 12.59 11.53 16.16
N PRO A 194 13.91 11.86 16.13
CA PRO A 194 14.47 12.99 16.86
C PRO A 194 14.23 14.33 16.16
N ALA A 195 13.60 14.35 14.98
CA ALA A 195 13.32 15.54 14.19
C ALA A 195 11.95 15.44 13.48
N ALA A 196 11.49 16.58 12.94
CA ALA A 196 10.37 16.63 12.03
C ALA A 196 10.60 15.75 10.80
N VAL A 197 9.53 15.11 10.36
CA VAL A 197 9.47 14.15 9.27
C VAL A 197 8.83 14.82 8.06
N VAL A 198 9.46 14.63 6.90
CA VAL A 198 8.82 14.94 5.61
C VAL A 198 8.71 13.63 4.85
N ALA A 199 7.52 13.06 4.78
CA ALA A 199 7.24 11.78 4.13
C ALA A 199 6.19 11.92 3.03
N ASN A 200 6.43 11.28 1.90
CA ASN A 200 5.58 11.37 0.72
C ASN A 200 5.51 10.00 0.02
N LEU A 201 4.31 9.42 -0.02
CA LEU A 201 4.06 8.10 -0.61
C LEU A 201 4.05 8.15 -2.14
N VAL A 202 3.67 9.27 -2.78
CA VAL A 202 3.77 9.46 -4.24
C VAL A 202 5.21 9.34 -4.72
N SER A 203 6.14 10.05 -4.08
CA SER A 203 7.57 9.96 -4.42
C SER A 203 8.26 8.76 -3.76
N GLY A 204 7.61 8.10 -2.82
CA GLY A 204 8.16 6.98 -2.05
C GLY A 204 9.39 7.39 -1.25
N THR A 205 9.35 8.55 -0.58
CA THR A 205 10.50 9.10 0.14
C THR A 205 10.14 9.63 1.51
N ALA A 206 11.05 9.51 2.48
CA ALA A 206 10.94 10.19 3.76
C ALA A 206 12.27 10.80 4.21
N THR A 207 12.18 11.85 5.01
CA THR A 207 13.33 12.46 5.71
C THR A 207 13.00 12.73 7.17
N GLY A 208 14.01 12.90 8.02
CA GLY A 208 13.86 13.15 9.47
C GLY A 208 14.83 12.30 10.30
N GLU A 209 14.87 11.00 10.00
CA GLU A 209 15.89 10.06 10.53
C GLU A 209 17.00 9.76 9.50
N GLY A 210 16.83 10.23 8.27
CA GLY A 210 17.83 10.27 7.21
C GLY A 210 17.17 10.57 5.88
N SER A 211 17.53 9.88 4.81
CA SER A 211 16.90 9.99 3.49
C SER A 211 16.45 8.62 3.03
N ASP A 212 15.21 8.29 3.36
CA ASP A 212 14.64 6.95 3.20
C ASP A 212 13.86 6.82 1.89
N GLN A 213 13.73 5.56 1.44
CA GLN A 213 12.89 5.16 0.32
C GLN A 213 11.78 4.25 0.84
N LEU A 214 10.53 4.58 0.54
CA LEU A 214 9.34 3.85 0.97
C LEU A 214 8.69 3.21 -0.25
N GLN A 215 8.35 1.93 -0.16
CA GLN A 215 7.70 1.17 -1.23
C GLN A 215 6.63 0.28 -0.62
N GLN A 216 5.44 0.26 -1.22
CA GLN A 216 4.32 -0.60 -0.75
C GLN A 216 4.03 -0.32 0.72
N VAL A 217 3.70 0.93 1.01
CA VAL A 217 3.39 1.45 2.33
C VAL A 217 2.15 2.31 2.17
N GLU A 218 1.15 2.05 2.97
CA GLU A 218 -0.15 2.73 2.92
C GLU A 218 -0.37 3.61 4.15
N ARG A 219 0.44 3.42 5.21
CA ARG A 219 0.27 4.12 6.48
C ARG A 219 1.55 4.79 6.97
N ILE A 220 1.40 6.00 7.48
CA ILE A 220 2.49 6.75 8.11
C ILE A 220 2.07 7.21 9.49
N ASP A 221 2.90 6.89 10.49
CA ASP A 221 2.87 7.57 11.78
C ASP A 221 4.00 8.58 11.83
N GLY A 222 3.64 9.85 11.97
CA GLY A 222 4.55 10.96 12.15
C GLY A 222 5.24 10.94 13.52
N SER A 223 6.04 11.97 13.74
CA SER A 223 6.84 12.21 14.91
C SER A 223 6.10 13.04 15.97
N ARG A 224 6.87 13.68 16.84
CA ARG A 224 6.35 14.63 17.85
C ARG A 224 6.69 16.09 17.51
N TYR A 225 7.07 16.32 16.27
CA TYR A 225 7.50 17.61 15.73
C TYR A 225 6.58 17.97 14.56
N ALA A 226 6.67 19.22 14.11
CA ALA A 226 5.90 19.70 12.96
C ALA A 226 6.28 18.97 11.67
N ASP A 227 5.48 17.98 11.30
CA ASP A 227 5.70 17.07 10.19
C ASP A 227 5.01 17.54 8.90
N THR A 228 5.43 16.97 7.78
CA THR A 228 4.74 17.09 6.49
C THR A 228 4.56 15.71 5.89
N LEU A 229 3.32 15.24 5.88
CA LEU A 229 2.94 13.91 5.41
C LEU A 229 2.09 14.03 4.14
N THR A 230 2.35 13.18 3.16
CA THR A 230 1.60 13.14 1.89
C THR A 230 1.34 11.69 1.52
N GLY A 231 0.07 11.32 1.40
CA GLY A 231 -0.36 10.03 0.85
C GLY A 231 -0.19 9.97 -0.67
N ASP A 232 -0.66 8.91 -1.30
CA ASP A 232 -0.63 8.69 -2.74
C ASP A 232 -2.03 8.77 -3.38
N ALA A 233 -2.33 7.88 -4.33
CA ALA A 233 -3.62 7.86 -5.03
C ALA A 233 -4.47 6.64 -4.63
N GLY A 234 -3.95 5.79 -3.76
CA GLY A 234 -4.69 4.72 -3.11
C GLY A 234 -5.10 5.12 -1.69
N PRO A 235 -5.90 4.28 -1.01
CA PRO A 235 -6.32 4.57 0.36
C PRO A 235 -5.12 4.60 1.31
N ASN A 236 -5.00 5.67 2.09
CA ASN A 236 -3.92 5.85 3.05
C ASN A 236 -4.44 6.12 4.48
N GLU A 237 -3.64 5.76 5.48
CA GLU A 237 -3.86 6.18 6.87
C GLU A 237 -2.67 7.00 7.36
N LEU A 238 -2.88 8.30 7.56
CA LEU A 238 -1.85 9.26 7.94
C LEU A 238 -2.15 9.81 9.33
N ARG A 239 -1.27 9.55 10.30
CA ARG A 239 -1.36 10.05 11.67
C ARG A 239 -0.15 10.93 11.96
N ALA A 240 -0.31 12.25 12.00
CA ALA A 240 0.83 13.15 12.11
C ALA A 240 1.43 13.22 13.52
N GLY A 241 0.59 13.17 14.55
CA GLY A 241 1.04 12.90 15.91
C GLY A 241 1.00 14.15 16.78
N VAL A 242 2.15 14.62 17.23
CA VAL A 242 2.24 15.88 18.00
C VAL A 242 3.02 16.87 17.17
N GLY A 243 2.59 18.12 17.10
CA GLY A 243 3.25 19.10 16.25
C GLY A 243 2.22 20.02 15.63
N ASN A 244 2.70 20.99 14.84
CA ASN A 244 1.80 21.72 13.95
C ASN A 244 2.07 21.16 12.56
N ASP A 245 1.26 20.19 12.18
CA ASP A 245 1.56 19.29 11.08
C ASP A 245 0.86 19.74 9.79
N LYS A 246 1.39 19.27 8.67
CA LYS A 246 0.76 19.39 7.36
C LYS A 246 0.52 18.01 6.82
N VAL A 247 -0.74 17.67 6.58
CA VAL A 247 -1.12 16.32 6.15
C VAL A 247 -1.98 16.42 4.90
N SER A 248 -1.57 15.72 3.85
CA SER A 248 -2.33 15.59 2.60
C SER A 248 -2.65 14.13 2.36
N GLY A 249 -3.93 13.74 2.27
CA GLY A 249 -4.36 12.38 1.92
C GLY A 249 -4.00 12.06 0.47
N GLY A 250 -4.49 12.87 -0.46
CA GLY A 250 -4.13 12.77 -1.87
C GLY A 250 -5.31 12.35 -2.71
N GLY A 251 -5.31 11.14 -3.22
CA GLY A 251 -6.51 10.57 -3.82
C GLY A 251 -6.77 9.17 -3.26
N GLY A 252 -8.01 8.72 -3.29
CA GLY A 252 -8.42 7.49 -2.62
C GLY A 252 -9.30 7.82 -1.42
N ASP A 253 -9.80 6.78 -0.74
CA ASP A 253 -10.59 6.98 0.49
C ASP A 253 -9.62 6.95 1.68
N ASP A 254 -9.28 8.11 2.22
CA ASP A 254 -8.19 8.31 3.17
C ASP A 254 -8.67 8.49 4.62
N LEU A 255 -7.80 8.12 5.56
CA LEU A 255 -7.90 8.45 6.97
C LEU A 255 -6.78 9.41 7.35
N VAL A 256 -7.12 10.67 7.62
CA VAL A 256 -6.16 11.76 7.85
C VAL A 256 -6.35 12.35 9.23
N TYR A 257 -5.34 12.22 10.09
CA TYR A 257 -5.36 12.71 11.47
C TYR A 257 -4.17 13.64 11.76
N GLY A 258 -4.46 14.87 12.21
CA GLY A 258 -3.46 15.84 12.67
C GLY A 258 -2.86 15.41 14.00
N GLY A 259 -3.68 15.39 15.04
CA GLY A 259 -3.27 14.98 16.39
C GLY A 259 -3.23 16.16 17.35
N ASP A 260 -2.16 16.28 18.14
CA ASP A 260 -1.99 17.38 19.09
C ASP A 260 -1.23 18.54 18.44
N GLY A 261 -1.85 19.72 18.37
CA GLY A 261 -1.27 20.97 17.90
C GLY A 261 -2.19 21.65 16.90
N ASN A 262 -1.68 22.62 16.14
CA ASN A 262 -2.48 23.33 15.15
C ASN A 262 -2.13 22.84 13.75
N ASP A 263 -2.96 21.95 13.24
CA ASP A 263 -2.69 21.19 12.04
C ASP A 263 -3.39 21.76 10.80
N SER A 264 -2.78 21.50 9.66
CA SER A 264 -3.31 21.83 8.33
C SER A 264 -3.54 20.54 7.55
N LEU A 265 -4.81 20.21 7.34
CA LEU A 265 -5.23 19.01 6.63
C LEU A 265 -5.70 19.35 5.22
N PHE A 266 -5.37 18.49 4.28
CA PHE A 266 -5.89 18.46 2.93
C PHE A 266 -6.31 17.03 2.63
N LEU A 267 -7.61 16.73 2.60
CA LEU A 267 -8.06 15.35 2.51
C LEU A 267 -7.79 14.79 1.11
N GLY A 268 -8.25 15.51 0.09
CA GLY A 268 -8.01 15.15 -1.30
C GLY A 268 -9.28 14.68 -1.97
N THR A 269 -9.13 13.83 -3.00
CA THR A 269 -10.28 13.30 -3.73
C THR A 269 -10.61 11.88 -3.27
N GLY A 270 -11.89 11.59 -3.07
CA GLY A 270 -12.35 10.32 -2.51
C GLY A 270 -13.19 10.58 -1.27
N ASN A 271 -13.71 9.53 -0.63
CA ASN A 271 -14.53 9.70 0.57
C ASN A 271 -13.65 9.58 1.80
N ASP A 272 -13.26 10.72 2.36
CA ASP A 272 -12.22 10.77 3.37
C ASP A 272 -12.79 10.92 4.79
N VAL A 273 -11.97 10.56 5.78
CA VAL A 273 -12.20 10.93 7.18
C VAL A 273 -11.03 11.81 7.65
N GLY A 274 -11.33 13.08 7.92
CA GLY A 274 -10.38 14.07 8.39
C GLY A 274 -10.61 14.46 9.85
N GLY A 275 -9.63 14.24 10.71
CA GLY A 275 -9.66 14.65 12.11
C GLY A 275 -8.53 15.61 12.46
N GLY A 276 -8.85 16.85 12.87
CA GLY A 276 -7.86 17.83 13.34
C GLY A 276 -7.17 17.34 14.61
N GLY A 277 -7.92 17.28 15.70
CA GLY A 277 -7.48 16.66 16.95
C GLY A 277 -7.55 17.67 18.08
N ALA A 278 -6.48 17.80 18.86
CA ALA A 278 -6.41 18.77 19.94
C ALA A 278 -5.63 20.01 19.48
N GLY A 279 -6.34 21.12 19.31
CA GLY A 279 -5.71 22.40 19.01
C GLY A 279 -6.66 23.30 18.25
N THR A 280 -6.16 23.95 17.21
CA THR A 280 -6.97 24.76 16.31
C THR A 280 -6.60 24.44 14.89
N ASP A 281 -7.39 23.56 14.30
CA ASP A 281 -7.05 22.83 13.10
C ASP A 281 -7.79 23.37 11.88
N THR A 282 -7.15 23.27 10.73
CA THR A 282 -7.68 23.83 9.48
C THR A 282 -7.73 22.76 8.41
N VAL A 283 -8.87 22.60 7.76
CA VAL A 283 -9.00 21.78 6.55
C VAL A 283 -9.07 22.67 5.32
N GLY A 284 -8.36 22.26 4.25
CA GLY A 284 -8.37 22.90 2.94
C GLY A 284 -8.75 21.93 1.82
N PHE A 285 -9.12 22.49 0.66
CA PHE A 285 -9.63 21.77 -0.52
C PHE A 285 -9.05 22.36 -1.83
N ALA A 286 -9.17 21.67 -2.97
CA ALA A 286 -8.70 22.17 -4.28
C ALA A 286 -9.83 22.44 -5.30
N LEU A 287 -11.02 21.88 -5.09
CA LEU A 287 -12.22 22.10 -5.91
C LEU A 287 -13.30 22.86 -5.13
N ALA A 288 -14.31 23.35 -5.84
CA ALA A 288 -15.46 23.98 -5.21
C ALA A 288 -16.14 23.02 -4.22
N ILE A 289 -16.40 23.47 -2.99
CA ILE A 289 -16.92 22.63 -1.92
C ILE A 289 -18.17 23.19 -1.24
N ASN A 290 -18.86 22.28 -0.57
CA ASN A 290 -19.83 22.59 0.48
C ASN A 290 -19.39 21.88 1.76
N ALA A 291 -18.77 22.62 2.67
CA ALA A 291 -18.21 22.11 3.92
C ALA A 291 -18.97 22.68 5.13
N ASP A 292 -19.31 21.79 6.07
CA ASP A 292 -20.09 22.08 7.27
C ASP A 292 -19.48 21.38 8.48
N LEU A 293 -18.80 22.16 9.33
CA LEU A 293 -18.19 21.66 10.57
C LEU A 293 -19.23 21.33 11.65
N THR A 294 -20.44 21.87 11.57
CA THR A 294 -21.53 21.49 12.49
C THR A 294 -22.08 20.11 12.15
N ALA A 295 -22.25 19.83 10.85
CA ALA A 295 -22.66 18.51 10.38
C ALA A 295 -21.50 17.49 10.38
N GLY A 296 -20.25 17.97 10.36
CA GLY A 296 -19.06 17.14 10.23
C GLY A 296 -18.91 16.55 8.84
N THR A 297 -19.21 17.34 7.79
CA THR A 297 -19.23 16.85 6.40
C THR A 297 -18.62 17.86 5.42
N ALA A 298 -17.97 17.37 4.37
CA ALA A 298 -17.69 18.17 3.18
C ALA A 298 -18.04 17.40 1.91
N THR A 299 -18.47 18.13 0.87
CA THR A 299 -18.75 17.57 -0.45
C THR A 299 -18.08 18.39 -1.54
N GLY A 300 -17.63 17.74 -2.62
CA GLY A 300 -17.09 18.38 -3.82
C GLY A 300 -15.88 17.64 -4.39
N GLU A 301 -15.01 17.17 -3.49
CA GLU A 301 -13.87 16.28 -3.80
C GLU A 301 -14.17 14.81 -3.46
N GLY A 302 -15.20 14.58 -2.66
CA GLY A 302 -15.92 13.33 -2.40
C GLY A 302 -16.98 13.58 -1.33
N ASP A 303 -17.45 12.54 -0.63
CA ASP A 303 -18.34 12.67 0.54
C ASP A 303 -17.53 12.47 1.84
N ASP A 304 -16.97 13.56 2.37
CA ASP A 304 -16.02 13.52 3.49
C ASP A 304 -16.70 13.62 4.85
N VAL A 305 -16.06 13.00 5.85
CA VAL A 305 -16.38 13.13 7.27
C VAL A 305 -15.33 13.98 7.96
N LEU A 306 -15.76 15.12 8.52
CA LEU A 306 -14.91 16.08 9.22
C LEU A 306 -15.11 15.97 10.74
N GLN A 307 -14.02 15.86 11.48
CA GLN A 307 -14.01 15.71 12.93
C GLN A 307 -13.01 16.69 13.54
N THR A 308 -13.37 17.26 14.69
CA THR A 308 -12.44 18.05 15.53
C THR A 308 -11.64 19.08 14.73
N LEU A 309 -12.33 19.79 13.84
CA LEU A 309 -11.78 20.85 12.99
C LEU A 309 -12.49 22.16 13.34
N GLU A 310 -11.73 23.25 13.44
CA GLU A 310 -12.25 24.57 13.78
C GLU A 310 -12.27 25.51 12.57
N ASN A 311 -11.42 25.30 11.58
CA ASN A 311 -11.24 26.23 10.48
C ASN A 311 -11.38 25.57 9.12
N ILE A 312 -11.84 26.36 8.15
CA ILE A 312 -11.94 25.95 6.75
C ILE A 312 -11.25 26.98 5.87
N THR A 313 -10.36 26.51 5.01
CA THR A 313 -9.89 27.25 3.84
C THR A 313 -10.57 26.67 2.61
N GLY A 314 -11.39 27.48 1.95
CA GLY A 314 -11.98 27.19 0.66
C GLY A 314 -10.95 27.25 -0.47
N THR A 315 -11.41 27.60 -1.65
CA THR A 315 -10.71 27.47 -2.92
C THR A 315 -10.88 28.72 -3.77
N PRO A 316 -10.21 28.86 -4.92
CA PRO A 316 -10.52 29.96 -5.85
C PRO A 316 -11.87 29.84 -6.59
N ALA A 317 -12.71 28.88 -6.23
CA ALA A 317 -14.04 28.66 -6.79
C ALA A 317 -15.14 29.08 -5.80
N ALA A 318 -16.38 29.18 -6.27
CA ALA A 318 -17.49 29.55 -5.39
C ALA A 318 -17.81 28.45 -4.37
N ASP A 319 -17.57 28.75 -3.10
CA ASP A 319 -17.65 27.80 -1.99
C ASP A 319 -18.81 28.08 -1.04
N ARG A 320 -19.19 27.04 -0.29
CA ARG A 320 -20.11 27.13 0.84
C ARG A 320 -19.41 26.62 2.09
N LEU A 321 -19.09 27.54 2.99
CA LEU A 321 -18.32 27.28 4.21
C LEU A 321 -19.21 27.53 5.42
N ARG A 322 -19.35 26.52 6.29
CA ARG A 322 -20.10 26.63 7.54
C ARG A 322 -19.27 26.15 8.72
N GLY A 323 -19.13 27.04 9.71
CA GLY A 323 -18.46 26.80 10.97
C GLY A 323 -19.24 25.87 11.91
N SER A 324 -18.73 25.76 13.14
CA SER A 324 -19.31 25.02 14.24
C SER A 324 -19.84 25.99 15.31
N SER A 325 -20.17 25.51 16.51
CA SER A 325 -20.50 26.41 17.63
C SER A 325 -19.26 26.94 18.37
N GLY A 326 -18.07 26.63 17.86
CA GLY A 326 -16.78 27.13 18.37
C GLY A 326 -16.37 28.42 17.69
N ASN A 327 -15.16 28.91 17.97
CA ASN A 327 -14.61 30.05 17.24
C ASN A 327 -13.98 29.55 15.94
N ASN A 328 -14.53 29.93 14.80
CA ASN A 328 -14.05 29.47 13.50
C ASN A 328 -13.33 30.57 12.71
N HIS A 329 -12.35 30.17 11.90
CA HIS A 329 -11.78 30.95 10.82
C HIS A 329 -12.19 30.34 9.48
N LEU A 330 -13.01 31.06 8.72
CA LEU A 330 -13.51 30.66 7.41
C LEU A 330 -12.92 31.57 6.34
N GLN A 331 -12.18 30.99 5.39
CA GLN A 331 -11.52 31.73 4.32
C GLN A 331 -12.02 31.26 2.95
N GLY A 332 -12.72 32.10 2.20
CA GLY A 332 -13.26 31.81 0.87
C GLY A 332 -12.21 31.85 -0.25
N LEU A 333 -11.15 32.66 -0.11
CA LEU A 333 -10.12 32.92 -1.13
C LEU A 333 -10.63 33.64 -2.38
N GLY A 334 -11.29 32.97 -3.31
CA GLY A 334 -11.81 33.63 -4.50
C GLY A 334 -13.02 32.90 -5.05
N GLY A 335 -13.86 33.58 -5.81
CA GLY A 335 -15.17 33.03 -6.16
C GLY A 335 -16.27 33.88 -5.55
N ASN A 336 -17.49 33.36 -5.51
CA ASN A 336 -18.59 34.06 -4.84
C ASN A 336 -19.04 33.17 -3.70
N ASP A 337 -18.56 33.47 -2.50
CA ASP A 337 -18.60 32.50 -1.41
C ASP A 337 -19.77 32.75 -0.46
N THR A 338 -20.25 31.67 0.16
CA THR A 338 -21.20 31.74 1.28
C THR A 338 -20.52 31.27 2.55
N LEU A 339 -20.28 32.17 3.49
CA LEU A 339 -19.64 31.91 4.78
C LEU A 339 -20.67 32.02 5.90
N ILE A 340 -20.76 31.00 6.76
CA ILE A 340 -21.67 30.99 7.91
C ILE A 340 -20.89 30.61 9.16
N GLY A 341 -20.67 31.56 10.07
CA GLY A 341 -19.87 31.34 11.28
C GLY A 341 -20.56 30.49 12.36
N GLU A 342 -21.89 30.43 12.34
CA GLU A 342 -22.72 29.93 13.45
C GLU A 342 -22.53 30.69 14.78
N ALA A 343 -22.29 30.00 15.89
CA ALA A 343 -22.14 30.62 17.21
C ALA A 343 -20.66 30.60 17.58
N GLY A 344 -20.15 31.69 18.15
CA GLY A 344 -18.73 31.82 18.41
C GLY A 344 -18.26 33.23 18.11
N THR A 345 -16.97 33.49 18.30
CA THR A 345 -16.33 34.71 17.78
C THR A 345 -15.62 34.37 16.47
N ASP A 346 -16.40 34.38 15.39
CA ASP A 346 -15.95 33.88 14.09
C ASP A 346 -15.32 34.96 13.23
N ARG A 347 -14.30 34.55 12.48
CA ARG A 347 -13.65 35.37 11.46
C ARG A 347 -13.95 34.79 10.09
N CYS A 348 -14.59 35.59 9.24
CA CYS A 348 -14.92 35.24 7.87
C CYS A 348 -14.23 36.19 6.90
N ASP A 349 -13.43 35.64 6.00
CA ASP A 349 -12.74 36.35 4.95
C ASP A 349 -13.22 35.82 3.59
N GLY A 350 -14.03 36.62 2.88
CA GLY A 350 -14.57 36.22 1.57
C GLY A 350 -13.50 36.21 0.47
N GLY A 351 -12.40 36.94 0.64
CA GLY A 351 -11.39 37.06 -0.41
C GLY A 351 -11.88 37.83 -1.65
N THR A 352 -11.66 37.32 -2.85
CA THR A 352 -12.02 38.01 -4.09
C THR A 352 -13.35 37.54 -4.67
N GLY A 353 -14.28 38.46 -4.90
CA GLY A 353 -15.50 38.21 -5.66
C GLY A 353 -16.70 38.85 -4.98
N THR A 354 -17.86 38.22 -5.08
CA THR A 354 -19.09 38.70 -4.43
C THR A 354 -19.53 37.70 -3.37
N ASP A 355 -19.14 38.00 -2.13
CA ASP A 355 -19.28 37.07 -1.03
C ASP A 355 -20.45 37.43 -0.11
N THR A 356 -20.93 36.43 0.61
CA THR A 356 -21.95 36.60 1.64
C THR A 356 -21.46 35.98 2.93
N ALA A 357 -21.63 36.69 4.04
CA ALA A 357 -21.29 36.17 5.36
C ALA A 357 -22.43 36.38 6.35
N THR A 358 -22.78 35.32 7.07
CA THR A 358 -23.79 35.35 8.14
C THR A 358 -23.17 34.85 9.44
N THR A 359 -23.63 35.41 10.56
CA THR A 359 -23.17 35.11 11.92
C THR A 359 -21.66 35.20 12.17
N CYS A 360 -20.91 35.87 11.29
CA CYS A 360 -19.50 36.18 11.51
C CYS A 360 -19.32 37.50 12.29
N GLU A 361 -18.52 37.46 13.35
CA GLU A 361 -18.15 38.63 14.17
C GLU A 361 -17.17 39.55 13.42
N THR A 362 -16.12 38.97 12.84
CA THR A 362 -15.19 39.67 11.95
C THR A 362 -15.48 39.32 10.50
N ARG A 363 -15.67 40.34 9.66
CA ARG A 363 -15.92 40.19 8.22
C ARG A 363 -14.85 40.94 7.42
N ILE A 364 -14.20 40.23 6.51
CA ILE A 364 -13.15 40.76 5.63
C ILE A 364 -13.56 40.48 4.18
N ALA A 365 -13.40 41.50 3.32
CA ALA A 365 -13.71 41.44 1.90
C ALA A 365 -15.15 40.99 1.54
N ILE A 366 -16.11 41.19 2.46
CA ILE A 366 -17.53 40.91 2.25
C ILE A 366 -18.26 42.25 2.06
N PRO A 367 -18.96 42.47 0.93
CA PRO A 367 -19.63 43.73 0.61
C PRO A 367 -20.83 44.08 1.49
#